data_AF-N0D1P7-F1
#
_entry.id   AF-N0D1P7-F1
#
_cell.length_a   1.000
_cell.length_b   1.000
_cell.length_c   1.000
_cell.angle_alpha   90.00
_cell.angle_beta   90.00
_cell.angle_gamma   90.00
#
_symmetry.space_group_name_H-M   'P 1'
#
loop_
_entity.id
_entity.type
_entity.pdbx_description
1 polymer ?
#
loop_
_entity_poly.entity_id
_entity_poly.type
_entity_poly.pdbx_seq_one_letter_code
_entity_poly.pdbx_strand_id
1 'polypeptide(L)' 'MTETTVHLPEELEVRLDALSAATGVSRAELVLRAIALLLDHAERPKQSRELPVFDSGRPLTPDEMDESVYEHMKEQVARR' A
#
# COMPACT_ATOMS: atom_id res chain seq x y z
N MET A 1 -0.98 -11.73 -13.21
CA MET A 1 0.36 -11.71 -12.61
C MET A 1 1.14 -10.57 -13.25
N THR A 2 1.84 -9.77 -12.45
CA THR A 2 2.66 -8.68 -12.96
C THR A 2 4.11 -9.18 -13.05
N GLU A 3 4.70 -9.12 -14.24
CA GLU A 3 6.13 -9.40 -14.42
C GLU A 3 6.93 -8.14 -14.06
N THR A 4 8.05 -8.30 -13.37
CA THR A 4 8.88 -7.18 -12.93
C THR A 4 10.34 -7.53 -13.13
N THR A 5 11.02 -6.74 -13.95
CA THR A 5 12.46 -6.84 -14.16
C THR A 5 13.17 -6.06 -13.06
N VAL A 6 14.06 -6.73 -12.33
CA VAL A 6 14.86 -6.15 -11.26
C VAL A 6 16.33 -6.33 -11.55
N HIS A 7 17.13 -5.32 -11.24
CA HIS A 7 18.58 -5.43 -11.29
C HIS A 7 19.09 -5.97 -9.95
N LEU A 8 19.87 -7.05 -9.98
CA LEU A 8 20.49 -7.63 -8.81
C LEU A 8 22.02 -7.44 -8.89
N PRO A 9 22.71 -7.24 -7.76
CA PRO A 9 24.18 -7.32 -7.73
C PRO A 9 24.65 -8.70 -8.21
N GLU A 10 25.75 -8.75 -8.96
CA GLU A 10 26.30 -9.99 -9.54
C GLU A 10 26.53 -11.08 -8.50
N GLU A 11 27.04 -10.72 -7.33
CA GLU A 11 27.26 -11.63 -6.20
C GLU A 11 25.97 -12.34 -5.76
N LEU A 12 24.82 -11.66 -5.86
CA LEU A 12 23.52 -12.18 -5.48
C LEU A 12 22.97 -13.12 -6.57
N GLU A 13 23.23 -12.82 -7.84
CA GLU A 13 22.89 -13.71 -8.96
C GLU A 13 23.63 -15.05 -8.86
N VAL A 14 24.94 -15.01 -8.61
CA VAL A 14 25.78 -16.23 -8.43
C VAL A 14 25.25 -17.10 -7.30
N ARG A 15 24.84 -16.48 -6.17
CA ARG A 15 24.27 -17.20 -5.04
C ARG A 15 22.90 -17.80 -5.36
N LEU A 16 22.04 -17.08 -6.10
CA LEU A 16 20.75 -17.59 -6.54
C LEU A 16 20.90 -18.78 -7.49
N ASP A 17 21.89 -18.76 -8.37
CA ASP A 17 22.21 -19.89 -9.25
C ASP A 17 22.69 -21.11 -8.46
N ALA A 18 23.59 -20.92 -7.51
CA ALA A 18 24.07 -22.01 -6.65
C ALA A 18 22.92 -22.62 -5.82
N LEU A 19 22.04 -21.78 -5.27
CA LEU A 19 20.86 -22.24 -4.52
C LEU A 19 19.85 -22.96 -5.43
N SER A 20 19.59 -22.43 -6.61
CA SER A 20 18.70 -23.04 -7.60
C SER A 20 19.18 -24.44 -7.99
N ALA A 21 20.49 -24.58 -8.24
CA ALA A 21 21.12 -25.87 -8.52
C ALA A 21 21.04 -26.85 -7.34
N ALA A 22 21.22 -26.36 -6.11
CA ALA A 22 21.19 -27.20 -4.91
C ALA A 22 19.78 -27.65 -4.52
N THR A 23 18.75 -26.82 -4.73
CA THR A 23 17.38 -27.12 -4.30
C THR A 23 16.47 -27.61 -5.43
N GLY A 24 16.90 -27.50 -6.70
CA GLY A 24 16.09 -27.85 -7.87
C GLY A 24 14.91 -26.90 -8.12
N VAL A 25 14.96 -25.69 -7.54
CA VAL A 25 13.89 -24.68 -7.61
C VAL A 25 14.35 -23.54 -8.50
N SER A 26 13.45 -22.94 -9.29
CA SER A 26 13.80 -21.83 -10.17
C SER A 26 14.23 -20.57 -9.39
N ARG A 27 15.07 -19.73 -10.01
CA ARG A 27 15.47 -18.44 -9.42
C ARG A 27 14.27 -17.57 -9.04
N ALA A 28 13.26 -17.52 -9.92
CA ALA A 28 12.05 -16.74 -9.70
C ALA A 28 11.31 -17.19 -8.43
N GLU A 29 11.18 -18.50 -8.23
CA GLU A 29 10.54 -19.06 -7.03
C GLU A 29 11.35 -18.76 -5.76
N LEU A 30 12.69 -18.81 -5.82
CA LEU A 30 13.54 -18.41 -4.69
C LEU A 30 13.35 -16.93 -4.33
N VAL A 31 13.27 -16.04 -5.33
CA VAL A 31 13.00 -14.61 -5.13
C VAL A 31 11.61 -14.39 -4.53
N LEU A 32 10.59 -15.09 -5.04
CA LEU A 32 9.23 -14.99 -4.51
C LEU A 32 9.14 -15.43 -3.04
N ARG A 33 9.80 -16.54 -2.67
CA ARG A 33 9.86 -16.99 -1.28
C ARG A 33 10.55 -15.98 -0.37
N ALA A 34 11.67 -15.41 -0.82
CA ALA A 34 12.39 -14.40 -0.06
C ALA A 34 11.53 -13.14 0.15
N ILE A 35 10.80 -12.69 -0.88
CA ILE A 35 9.87 -11.55 -0.77
C ILE A 35 8.72 -11.88 0.18
N ALA A 36 8.13 -13.07 0.10
CA ALA A 36 7.06 -13.48 1.01
C ALA A 36 7.52 -13.45 2.47
N LEU A 37 8.68 -14.04 2.77
CA LEU A 37 9.27 -13.99 4.12
C LEU A 37 9.54 -12.55 4.58
N LEU A 38 10.04 -11.69 3.70
CA LEU A 38 10.26 -10.28 4.02
C LEU A 38 8.95 -9.56 4.34
N LEU A 39 7.89 -9.82 3.59
CA LEU A 39 6.57 -9.21 3.80
C LEU A 39 5.86 -9.74 5.05
N ASP A 40 6.06 -11.00 5.42
CA ASP A 40 5.53 -11.58 6.65
C ASP A 40 6.12 -10.90 7.90
N HIS A 41 7.39 -10.47 7.81
CA HIS A 41 8.08 -9.75 8.88
C HIS A 41 8.03 -8.23 8.76
N ALA A 42 7.54 -7.69 7.63
CA ALA A 42 7.39 -6.27 7.46
C ALA A 42 6.32 -5.75 8.43
N GLU A 43 6.70 -4.80 9.29
CA GLU A 43 5.71 -4.08 10.09
C GLU A 43 4.78 -3.34 9.14
N ARG A 44 3.55 -3.85 8.99
CA ARG A 44 2.49 -3.03 8.41
C ARG A 44 2.32 -1.82 9.31
N PRO A 45 2.19 -0.59 8.76
CA PRO A 45 1.82 0.54 9.57
C PRO A 45 0.56 0.14 10.31
N LYS A 46 0.68 0.00 11.63
CA LYS A 46 -0.47 -0.34 12.45
C LYS A 46 -1.45 0.79 12.19
N GLN A 47 -2.69 0.46 11.81
CA GLN A 47 -3.84 1.32 12.06
C GLN A 47 -4.06 1.42 13.60
N SER A 48 -2.98 1.65 14.35
CA SER A 48 -2.91 1.66 15.82
C SER A 48 -3.53 2.91 16.40
N ARG A 49 -3.79 3.91 15.55
CA ARG A 49 -4.62 5.04 15.89
C ARG A 49 -5.78 5.05 14.93
N GLU A 50 -6.99 5.03 15.48
CA GLU A 50 -8.13 5.63 14.83
C GLU A 50 -7.68 7.00 14.31
N LEU A 51 -7.95 7.26 13.04
CA LEU A 51 -7.73 8.59 12.49
C LEU A 51 -8.43 9.59 13.42
N PRO A 52 -7.82 10.75 13.72
CA PRO A 52 -8.48 11.74 14.55
C PRO A 52 -9.82 12.08 13.89
N VAL A 53 -10.90 11.55 14.47
CA VAL A 53 -12.26 11.96 14.11
C VAL A 53 -12.44 13.32 14.77
N PHE A 54 -12.75 14.32 13.96
CA PHE A 54 -13.13 15.61 14.51
C PHE A 54 -14.43 15.40 15.31
N ASP A 55 -14.46 15.83 16.57
CA ASP A 55 -15.69 15.95 17.36
C ASP A 55 -16.46 17.19 16.91
N SER A 56 -16.72 17.30 15.60
CA SER A 56 -17.32 18.50 14.98
C SER A 56 -18.80 18.69 15.32
N GLY A 57 -19.25 18.13 16.44
CA GLY A 57 -20.59 18.32 16.97
C GLY A 57 -21.60 17.34 16.39
N ARG A 58 -22.76 17.87 15.99
CA ARG A 58 -23.93 17.06 15.68
C ARG A 58 -23.68 16.18 14.45
N PRO A 59 -23.93 14.86 14.51
CA PRO A 59 -23.80 14.01 13.34
C PRO A 59 -24.79 14.48 12.28
N LEU A 60 -24.30 14.72 11.07
CA LEU A 60 -25.12 15.02 9.90
C LEU A 60 -25.56 13.70 9.28
N THR A 61 -26.80 13.67 8.84
CA THR A 61 -27.27 12.67 7.88
C THR A 61 -26.59 12.90 6.53
N PRO A 62 -26.53 11.89 5.64
CA PRO A 62 -25.96 12.05 4.30
C PRO A 62 -26.57 13.23 3.52
N ASP A 63 -27.90 13.41 3.60
CA ASP A 63 -28.61 14.48 2.92
C ASP A 63 -28.20 15.88 3.44
N GLU A 64 -28.06 16.01 4.76
CA GLU A 64 -27.60 17.28 5.38
C GLU A 64 -26.13 17.59 5.03
N MET A 65 -25.30 16.56 4.87
CA MET A 65 -23.91 16.73 4.43
C MET A 65 -23.84 17.22 2.98
N ASP A 66 -24.62 16.61 2.08
CA ASP A 66 -24.68 17.01 0.67
C ASP A 66 -25.15 18.46 0.50
N GLU A 67 -26.19 18.88 1.23
CA GLU A 67 -26.67 20.26 1.23
C GLU A 67 -25.60 21.24 1.72
N SER A 68 -24.88 20.89 2.79
CA SER A 68 -23.81 21.75 3.33
C SER A 68 -22.67 21.97 2.34
N VAL A 69 -22.31 20.94 1.59
CA VAL A 69 -21.28 21.00 0.55
C VAL A 69 -21.77 21.84 -0.63
N TYR A 70 -23.02 21.65 -1.04
CA TYR A 70 -23.63 22.40 -2.12
C TYR A 70 -23.66 23.91 -1.86
N GLU A 71 -24.16 24.33 -0.69
CA GLU A 71 -24.22 25.75 -0.34
C GLU A 71 -22.81 26.35 -0.18
N HIS A 72 -21.85 25.61 0.38
CA HIS A 72 -20.46 26.08 0.45
C HIS A 72 -19.86 26.33 -0.95
N MET A 73 -20.10 25.41 -1.90
CA MET A 73 -19.63 25.57 -3.28
C MET A 73 -20.30 26.78 -3.97
N LYS A 74 -21.60 26.96 -3.76
CA LYS A 74 -22.36 28.09 -4.30
C LYS A 74 -21.88 29.44 -3.76
N GLU A 75 -21.58 29.52 -2.47
CA GLU A 75 -20.97 30.71 -1.87
C GLU A 75 -19.58 31.02 -2.44
N GLN A 76 -18.74 29.99 -2.65
CA GLN A 76 -17.40 30.16 -3.22
C GLN A 76 -17.47 30.68 -4.67
N VAL A 77 -18.43 30.19 -5.45
CA VAL A 77 -18.67 30.67 -6.82
C VAL A 77 -19.21 32.10 -6.81
N ALA A 78 -20.10 32.45 -5.89
CA ALA A 78 -20.66 33.80 -5.78
C ALA A 78 -19.63 34.86 -5.32
N ARG A 79 -18.53 34.43 -4.68
CA ARG A 79 -17.41 35.32 -4.29
C ARG A 79 -16.37 35.53 -5.39
N ARG A 80 -16.44 34.79 -6.51
CA ARG A 80 -15.58 34.99 -7.69
C ARG A 80 -16.25 35.93 -8.69
#